data_AF-A0A847XGH5-F1
#
_entry.id   AF-A0A847XGH5-F1
#
_cell.length_a   1.000
_cell.length_b   1.000
_cell.length_c   1.000
_cell.angle_alpha   90.00
_cell.angle_beta   90.00
_cell.angle_gamma   90.00
#
_symmetry.space_group_name_H-M   'P 1'
#
loop_
_entity.id
_entity.type
_entity.pdbx_description
1 polymer ?
#
loop_
_entity_poly.entity_id
_entity_poly.type
_entity_poly.pdbx_seq_one_letter_code
_entity_poly.pdbx_strand_id
1 'polypeptide(L)'
;MGERGFLLIEILMGLFLLGLITVTCLPILNTASNNLRLTKDKMDILFIAESTIEHIKSFDYSRTKEDEYLHGVRLTELIDILRDEDPAIIELPLNIGDNNFKYLCTIYKENDSENLWKIWVKVLPFEEGRRISNVEIMAFMPIPQEDESMEE
;
A
#
# COMPACT_ATOMS: atom_id res chain seq x y z
N MET A 1 44.99 -42.74 24.62
CA MET A 1 43.69 -42.03 24.45
C MET A 1 42.90 -42.78 23.40
N GLY A 2 41.83 -43.47 23.77
CA GLY A 2 41.07 -44.33 22.86
C GLY A 2 40.19 -43.51 21.91
N GLU A 3 39.86 -44.10 20.76
CA GLU A 3 39.08 -43.51 19.65
C GLU A 3 37.80 -42.76 20.10
N ARG A 4 37.18 -43.22 21.20
CA ARG A 4 35.99 -42.59 21.80
C ARG A 4 36.24 -41.18 22.36
N GLY A 5 37.44 -40.91 22.89
CA GLY A 5 37.79 -39.60 23.45
C GLY A 5 38.06 -38.56 22.35
N PHE A 6 38.61 -39.00 21.23
CA PHE A 6 38.82 -38.15 20.05
C PHE A 6 37.49 -37.74 19.41
N LEU A 7 36.58 -38.71 19.23
CA LEU A 7 35.24 -38.47 18.69
C LEU A 7 34.42 -37.51 19.56
N LEU A 8 34.55 -37.61 20.89
CA LEU A 8 33.86 -36.71 21.82
C LEU A 8 34.35 -35.27 21.72
N ILE A 9 35.65 -35.05 21.54
CA ILE A 9 36.24 -33.71 21.34
C ILE A 9 35.76 -33.11 20.00
N GLU A 10 35.71 -33.91 18.95
CA GLU A 10 35.23 -33.50 17.63
C GLU A 10 33.77 -33.04 17.66
N ILE A 11 32.90 -33.80 18.34
CA ILE A 11 31.50 -33.41 18.56
C ILE A 11 31.41 -32.10 19.36
N LEU A 12 32.20 -31.94 20.41
CA LEU A 12 32.19 -30.74 21.25
C LEU A 12 32.61 -29.49 20.47
N MET A 13 33.63 -29.62 19.64
CA MET A 13 34.08 -28.55 18.74
C MET A 13 33.01 -28.20 17.69
N GLY A 14 32.35 -29.20 17.11
CA GLY A 14 31.26 -29.00 16.18
C GLY A 14 30.07 -28.26 16.81
N LEU A 15 29.66 -28.68 18.01
CA LEU A 15 28.58 -28.01 18.77
C LEU A 15 28.95 -26.59 19.17
N PHE A 16 30.20 -26.36 19.57
CA PHE A 16 30.69 -25.02 19.91
C PHE A 16 30.61 -24.07 18.70
N LEU A 17 31.10 -24.52 17.54
CA LEU A 17 31.03 -23.74 16.30
C LEU A 17 29.59 -23.52 15.85
N LEU A 18 28.73 -24.53 15.93
CA LEU A 18 27.31 -24.39 15.61
C LEU A 18 26.62 -23.38 16.54
N GLY A 19 26.93 -23.42 17.83
CA GLY A 19 26.44 -22.44 18.82
C GLY A 19 26.88 -21.01 18.46
N LEU A 20 28.13 -20.82 18.07
CA LEU A 20 28.65 -19.50 17.69
C LEU A 20 27.97 -18.99 16.42
N ILE A 21 27.85 -19.83 15.39
CA ILE A 21 27.17 -19.49 14.13
C ILE A 21 25.70 -19.16 14.39
N THR A 22 24.99 -19.97 15.18
CA THR A 22 23.57 -19.73 15.46
C THR A 22 23.34 -18.43 16.22
N VAL A 23 24.12 -18.15 17.27
CA VAL A 23 23.99 -16.92 18.07
C VAL A 23 24.35 -15.66 17.28
N THR A 24 25.25 -15.76 16.29
CA THR A 24 25.64 -14.61 15.46
C THR A 24 24.72 -14.44 14.24
N CYS A 25 24.43 -15.51 13.50
CA CYS A 25 23.69 -15.44 12.24
C CYS A 25 22.17 -15.33 12.43
N LEU A 26 21.57 -16.00 13.43
CA LEU A 26 20.11 -15.95 13.61
C LEU A 26 19.59 -14.53 13.90
N PRO A 27 20.21 -13.74 14.80
CA PRO A 27 19.77 -12.37 15.03
C PRO A 27 19.90 -11.48 13.79
N ILE A 28 20.96 -11.67 13.00
CA ILE A 28 21.18 -10.94 11.74
C ILE A 28 20.08 -11.28 10.74
N LEU A 29 19.80 -12.57 10.53
CA LEU A 29 18.75 -13.02 9.63
C LEU A 29 17.36 -12.52 10.06
N ASN A 30 17.07 -12.57 11.37
CA ASN A 30 15.81 -12.08 11.91
C ASN A 30 15.65 -10.57 11.66
N THR A 31 16.70 -9.80 11.92
CA THR A 31 16.69 -8.35 11.68
C THR A 31 16.54 -8.02 10.20
N ALA A 32 17.28 -8.72 9.33
CA ALA A 32 17.20 -8.55 7.89
C ALA A 32 15.80 -8.90 7.36
N SER A 33 15.21 -10.00 7.82
CA SER A 33 13.86 -10.41 7.46
C SER A 33 12.81 -9.37 7.87
N ASN A 34 12.91 -8.85 9.10
CA ASN A 34 12.01 -7.81 9.57
C ASN A 34 12.15 -6.51 8.74
N ASN A 35 13.37 -6.11 8.42
CA ASN A 35 13.60 -4.93 7.58
C ASN A 35 13.06 -5.11 6.16
N LEU A 36 13.24 -6.28 5.55
CA LEU A 36 12.66 -6.58 4.23
C LEU A 36 11.13 -6.51 4.27
N ARG A 37 10.50 -7.03 5.32
CA ARG A 37 9.05 -6.92 5.50
C ARG A 37 8.60 -5.45 5.59
N LEU A 38 9.29 -4.63 6.38
CA LEU A 38 8.97 -3.20 6.50
C LEU A 38 9.15 -2.45 5.18
N THR A 39 10.21 -2.74 4.43
CA THR A 39 10.44 -2.16 3.10
C THR A 39 9.35 -2.56 2.12
N LYS A 40 8.96 -3.84 2.12
CA LYS A 40 7.87 -4.34 1.28
C LYS A 40 6.56 -3.63 1.62
N ASP A 41 6.20 -3.59 2.90
CA ASP A 41 4.97 -2.92 3.32
C ASP A 41 4.97 -1.43 2.92
N LYS A 42 6.12 -0.73 3.02
CA LYS A 42 6.24 0.66 2.56
C LYS A 42 6.07 0.80 1.04
N MET A 43 6.65 -0.11 0.27
CA MET A 43 6.48 -0.14 -1.19
C MET A 43 5.02 -0.40 -1.57
N ASP A 44 4.34 -1.33 -0.89
CA ASP A 44 2.94 -1.65 -1.13
C ASP A 44 2.04 -0.43 -0.84
N ILE A 45 2.26 0.27 0.28
CA ILE A 45 1.53 1.51 0.62
C ILE A 45 1.76 2.61 -0.42
N LEU A 46 3.02 2.83 -0.84
CA LEU A 46 3.35 3.83 -1.85
C LEU A 46 2.68 3.50 -3.19
N PHE A 47 2.76 2.24 -3.61
CA PHE A 47 2.15 1.77 -4.85
C PHE A 47 0.63 1.98 -4.84
N ILE A 48 -0.05 1.68 -3.72
CA ILE A 48 -1.49 1.93 -3.59
C ILE A 48 -1.80 3.41 -3.74
N ALA A 49 -1.05 4.29 -3.07
CA ALA A 49 -1.27 5.73 -3.15
C ALA A 49 -1.04 6.26 -4.58
N GLU A 50 0.06 5.88 -5.22
CA GLU A 50 0.39 6.29 -6.59
C GLU A 50 -0.64 5.76 -7.60
N SER A 51 -0.98 4.47 -7.52
CA SER A 51 -1.96 3.86 -8.42
C SER A 51 -3.35 4.45 -8.24
N THR A 52 -3.74 4.82 -7.03
CA THR A 52 -5.03 5.49 -6.76
C THR A 52 -5.07 6.84 -7.46
N ILE A 53 -4.03 7.67 -7.31
CA ILE A 53 -3.94 8.96 -7.98
C ILE A 53 -3.93 8.79 -9.50
N GLU A 54 -3.15 7.83 -10.01
CA GLU A 54 -3.05 7.64 -11.46
C GLU A 54 -4.37 7.19 -12.06
N HIS A 55 -5.11 6.28 -11.42
CA HIS A 55 -6.44 5.87 -11.88
C HIS A 55 -7.43 7.04 -11.91
N ILE A 56 -7.43 7.87 -10.85
CA ILE A 56 -8.29 9.06 -10.79
C ILE A 56 -7.89 10.05 -11.90
N LYS A 57 -6.58 10.27 -12.10
CA LYS A 57 -6.05 11.19 -13.10
C LYS A 57 -6.27 10.73 -14.53
N SER A 58 -6.20 9.42 -14.79
CA SER A 58 -6.40 8.83 -16.11
C SER A 58 -7.87 8.68 -16.49
N PHE A 59 -8.79 8.96 -15.56
CA PHE A 59 -10.21 8.79 -15.76
C PHE A 59 -10.74 9.71 -16.88
N ASP A 60 -11.53 9.13 -17.76
CA ASP A 60 -12.16 9.81 -18.89
C ASP A 60 -13.52 9.14 -19.14
N TYR A 61 -14.62 9.87 -18.95
CA TYR A 61 -15.98 9.33 -19.10
C TYR A 61 -16.23 8.67 -20.47
N SER A 62 -15.52 9.10 -21.52
CA SER A 62 -15.68 8.56 -22.87
C SER A 62 -14.91 7.24 -23.08
N ARG A 63 -13.89 6.95 -22.26
CA ARG A 63 -12.95 5.84 -22.46
C ARG A 63 -12.91 4.84 -21.31
N THR A 64 -13.23 5.27 -20.10
CA THR A 64 -13.24 4.42 -18.92
C THR A 64 -14.40 3.46 -19.05
N LYS A 65 -14.09 2.17 -19.01
CA LYS A 65 -15.11 1.12 -19.11
C LYS A 65 -15.83 0.96 -17.77
N GLU A 66 -17.08 0.51 -17.83
CA GLU A 66 -17.91 0.24 -16.64
C GLU A 66 -17.32 -0.86 -15.71
N ASP A 67 -16.34 -1.63 -16.18
CA ASP A 67 -15.67 -2.70 -15.43
C ASP A 67 -14.36 -2.27 -14.75
N GLU A 68 -14.02 -0.98 -14.72
CA GLU A 68 -12.87 -0.47 -13.96
C GLU A 68 -13.23 -0.20 -12.50
N TYR A 69 -12.55 -0.90 -11.59
CA TYR A 69 -12.76 -0.80 -10.14
C TYR A 69 -11.50 -0.36 -9.42
N LEU A 70 -11.67 0.54 -8.45
CA LEU A 70 -10.66 0.94 -7.50
C LEU A 70 -11.06 0.45 -6.10
N HIS A 71 -10.32 -0.52 -5.56
CA HIS A 71 -10.54 -1.07 -4.21
C HIS A 71 -11.99 -1.51 -3.92
N GLY A 72 -12.66 -2.07 -4.93
CA GLY A 72 -14.03 -2.59 -4.81
C GLY A 72 -15.14 -1.59 -5.15
N VAL A 73 -14.78 -0.34 -5.50
CA VAL A 73 -15.71 0.71 -5.94
C VAL A 73 -15.51 0.95 -7.44
N ARG A 74 -16.59 1.18 -8.20
CA ARG A 74 -16.45 1.53 -9.62
C ARG A 74 -15.78 2.89 -9.72
N LEU A 75 -14.83 3.01 -10.64
CA LEU A 75 -14.09 4.26 -10.80
C LEU A 75 -15.01 5.43 -11.18
N THR A 76 -16.05 5.17 -11.99
CA THR A 76 -17.09 6.16 -12.31
C THR A 76 -17.82 6.66 -11.07
N GLU A 77 -18.34 5.75 -10.24
CA GLU A 77 -19.02 6.09 -8.97
C GLU A 77 -18.11 6.90 -8.05
N LEU A 78 -16.83 6.53 -7.98
CA LEU A 78 -15.84 7.26 -7.17
C LEU A 78 -15.70 8.71 -7.66
N ILE A 79 -15.57 8.92 -8.97
CA ILE A 79 -15.39 10.25 -9.56
C ILE A 79 -16.67 11.08 -9.43
N ASP A 80 -17.84 10.47 -9.57
CA ASP A 80 -19.13 11.11 -9.35
C ASP A 80 -19.23 11.66 -7.92
N ILE A 81 -18.90 10.85 -6.91
CA ILE A 81 -18.87 11.28 -5.50
C ILE A 81 -17.88 12.44 -5.30
N LEU A 82 -16.67 12.35 -5.88
CA LEU A 82 -15.67 13.41 -5.78
C LEU A 82 -16.09 14.72 -6.48
N ARG A 83 -16.94 14.63 -7.51
CA ARG A 83 -17.46 15.78 -8.25
C ARG A 83 -18.59 16.46 -7.49
N ASP A 84 -19.51 15.68 -6.95
CA ASP A 84 -20.73 16.20 -6.30
C ASP A 84 -20.45 16.85 -4.94
N GLU A 85 -19.38 16.43 -4.25
CA GLU A 85 -18.97 16.96 -2.95
C GLU A 85 -17.74 17.88 -3.04
N ASP A 86 -17.77 18.99 -2.27
CA ASP A 86 -16.63 19.89 -2.11
C ASP A 86 -16.59 20.52 -0.70
N PRO A 87 -15.64 20.15 0.18
CA PRO A 87 -14.63 19.09 0.00
C PRO A 87 -15.24 17.68 0.10
N ALA A 88 -14.60 16.71 -0.56
CA ALA A 88 -15.00 15.30 -0.53
C ALA A 88 -13.96 14.44 0.22
N ILE A 89 -14.42 13.48 1.03
CA ILE A 89 -13.55 12.53 1.75
C ILE A 89 -14.11 11.12 1.58
N ILE A 90 -13.32 10.24 0.98
CA ILE A 90 -13.72 8.85 0.68
C ILE A 90 -12.71 7.89 1.30
N GLU A 91 -13.20 6.96 2.11
CA GLU A 91 -12.39 5.89 2.71
C GLU A 91 -12.62 4.57 1.97
N LEU A 92 -11.55 3.99 1.46
CA LEU A 92 -11.52 2.73 0.71
C LEU A 92 -10.69 1.69 1.47
N PRO A 93 -11.12 0.41 1.50
CA PRO A 93 -12.38 -0.12 0.96
C PRO A 93 -13.61 0.38 1.75
N LEU A 94 -14.74 0.60 1.06
CA LEU A 94 -16.00 1.05 1.70
C LEU A 94 -16.54 0.03 2.73
N ASN A 95 -16.20 -1.25 2.56
CA ASN A 95 -16.59 -2.31 3.49
C ASN A 95 -15.38 -2.80 4.28
N ILE A 96 -15.15 -2.18 5.43
CA ILE A 96 -14.08 -2.54 6.39
C ILE A 96 -14.31 -3.94 6.99
N GLY A 97 -15.52 -4.51 6.86
CA GLY A 97 -15.86 -5.84 7.38
C GLY A 97 -15.27 -7.00 6.58
N ASP A 98 -14.77 -6.75 5.36
CA ASP A 98 -14.17 -7.79 4.52
C ASP A 98 -12.66 -7.88 4.82
N ASN A 99 -12.27 -8.94 5.53
CA ASN A 99 -10.99 -9.12 6.22
C ASN A 99 -9.77 -9.28 5.29
N ASN A 100 -9.89 -8.92 4.02
CA ASN A 100 -8.90 -9.15 2.97
C ASN A 100 -8.01 -7.94 2.68
N PHE A 101 -8.36 -6.75 3.17
CA PHE A 101 -7.58 -5.53 2.91
C PHE A 101 -6.57 -5.26 4.04
N LYS A 102 -5.31 -5.06 3.66
CA LYS A 102 -4.21 -4.78 4.60
C LYS A 102 -4.06 -3.29 4.94
N TYR A 103 -4.61 -2.43 4.08
CA TYR A 103 -4.43 -0.98 4.14
C TYR A 103 -5.77 -0.28 3.92
N LEU A 104 -5.95 0.82 4.65
CA LEU A 104 -6.99 1.82 4.47
C LEU A 104 -6.45 2.93 3.57
N CYS A 105 -7.17 3.27 2.51
CA CYS A 105 -6.86 4.34 1.59
C CYS A 105 -7.91 5.43 1.75
N THR A 106 -7.51 6.63 2.17
CA THR A 106 -8.40 7.79 2.26
C THR A 106 -8.06 8.76 1.15
N ILE A 107 -9.05 9.08 0.32
CA ILE A 107 -8.97 10.08 -0.74
C ILE A 107 -9.66 11.34 -0.24
N TYR A 108 -8.94 12.45 -0.24
CA TYR A 108 -9.46 13.78 0.02
C TYR A 108 -9.44 14.56 -1.29
N LYS A 109 -10.46 15.37 -1.53
CA LYS A 109 -10.50 16.29 -2.66
C LYS A 109 -11.01 17.65 -2.20
N GLU A 110 -10.37 18.70 -2.72
CA GLU A 110 -10.86 20.08 -2.68
C GLU A 110 -10.80 20.69 -4.08
N ASN A 111 -11.73 21.60 -4.39
CA ASN A 111 -11.60 22.45 -5.56
C ASN A 111 -10.58 23.56 -5.29
N ASP A 112 -9.44 23.51 -5.98
CA ASP A 112 -8.41 24.56 -5.91
C ASP A 112 -8.78 25.76 -6.80
N SER A 113 -9.47 25.50 -7.92
CA SER A 113 -10.06 26.52 -8.80
C SER A 113 -11.25 25.95 -9.59
N GLU A 114 -11.91 26.78 -10.41
CA GLU A 114 -13.09 26.38 -11.22
C GLU A 114 -12.87 25.13 -12.09
N ASN A 115 -11.62 24.84 -12.49
CA ASN A 115 -11.29 23.74 -13.38
C ASN A 115 -10.20 22.81 -12.82
N LEU A 116 -9.82 22.95 -11.55
CA LEU A 116 -8.72 22.18 -10.96
C LEU A 116 -9.11 21.55 -9.63
N TRP A 117 -8.97 20.24 -9.56
CA TRP A 117 -9.00 19.49 -8.31
C TRP A 117 -7.62 19.41 -7.70
N LYS A 118 -7.58 19.52 -6.39
CA LYS A 118 -6.46 19.09 -5.58
C LYS A 118 -6.89 17.89 -4.78
N ILE A 119 -6.19 16.78 -5.01
CA ILE A 119 -6.47 15.48 -4.43
C ILE A 119 -5.32 15.08 -3.54
N TRP A 120 -5.65 14.54 -2.37
CA TRP A 120 -4.70 13.90 -1.48
C TRP A 120 -5.13 12.47 -1.24
N VAL A 121 -4.18 11.56 -1.40
CA VAL A 121 -4.38 10.15 -1.08
C VAL A 121 -3.49 9.80 0.08
N LYS A 122 -4.10 9.36 1.17
CA LYS A 122 -3.44 8.92 2.38
C LYS A 122 -3.67 7.44 2.57
N VAL A 123 -2.60 6.66 2.69
CA VAL A 123 -2.68 5.21 2.88
C VAL A 123 -2.09 4.84 4.24
N LEU A 124 -2.87 4.08 5.01
CA LEU A 124 -2.60 3.69 6.39
C LEU A 124 -2.72 2.17 6.54
N PRO A 125 -1.83 1.48 7.28
CA PRO A 125 -2.05 0.10 7.66
C PRO A 125 -3.19 -0.02 8.69
N PHE A 126 -4.04 -1.05 8.58
CA PHE A 126 -5.10 -1.31 9.58
C PHE A 126 -4.55 -1.75 10.95
N GLU A 127 -3.41 -2.45 10.96
CA GLU A 127 -2.77 -2.87 12.21
C GLU A 127 -1.96 -1.71 12.83
N GLU A 128 -2.56 -1.04 13.82
CA GLU A 128 -1.87 -0.10 14.69
C GLU A 128 -0.72 -0.82 15.43
N GLY A 129 0.52 -0.43 15.17
CA GLY A 129 1.71 -0.98 15.82
C GLY A 129 2.88 -1.29 14.89
N ARG A 130 2.66 -1.29 13.57
CA ARG A 130 3.76 -1.34 12.60
C ARG A 130 4.44 0.03 12.55
N ARG A 131 5.78 0.07 12.69
CA ARG A 131 6.62 1.29 12.61
C ARG A 131 6.65 1.95 11.22
N ILE A 132 5.63 1.76 10.41
CA ILE A 132 5.60 2.25 9.04
C ILE A 132 4.83 3.56 9.06
N SER A 133 5.49 4.64 8.66
CA SER A 133 4.87 5.94 8.46
C SER A 133 3.82 5.83 7.35
N ASN A 134 2.66 6.44 7.57
CA ASN A 134 1.67 6.69 6.54
C ASN A 134 2.34 7.33 5.31
N VAL A 135 1.83 6.99 4.12
CA VAL A 135 2.19 7.70 2.89
C VAL A 135 1.04 8.63 2.54
N GLU A 136 1.39 9.85 2.18
CA GLU A 136 0.47 10.86 1.70
C GLU A 136 1.04 11.42 0.39
N ILE A 137 0.24 11.36 -0.67
CA ILE A 137 0.59 11.93 -1.97
C ILE A 137 -0.48 12.95 -2.33
N MET A 138 -0.03 14.12 -2.79
CA MET A 138 -0.89 15.20 -3.28
C MET A 138 -0.69 15.33 -4.79
N ALA A 139 -1.78 15.53 -5.52
CA ALA A 139 -1.75 15.85 -6.94
C ALA A 139 -2.77 16.94 -7.28
N PHE A 140 -2.46 17.71 -8.33
CA PHE A 140 -3.38 18.64 -8.96
C PHE A 140 -3.77 18.09 -10.32
N MET A 141 -5.06 18.13 -10.65
CA MET A 141 -5.56 17.60 -11.92
C MET A 141 -6.79 18.37 -12.39
N PRO A 142 -7.03 18.42 -13.72
CA PRO A 142 -8.24 19.02 -14.25
C PRO A 142 -9.47 18.23 -13.80
N ILE A 143 -10.61 18.92 -13.68
CA ILE A 143 -11.90 18.29 -13.41
C ILE A 143 -12.29 17.45 -14.64
N PRO A 144 -12.59 16.14 -14.47
CA PRO A 144 -13.08 15.31 -15.56
C PRO A 144 -14.39 15.88 -16.12
N GLN A 145 -14.49 16.04 -17.45
CA GLN A 145 -15.71 16.50 -18.12
C GLN A 145 -16.47 15.32 -18.71
N GLU A 146 -17.80 15.33 -18.59
CA GLU A 146 -18.66 14.46 -19.39
C GLU A 146 -18.70 15.01 -20.81
N ASP A 147 -18.34 14.22 -21.81
CA ASP A 147 -18.48 14.63 -23.21
C ASP A 147 -19.98 14.69 -23.57
N GLU A 148 -20.53 15.91 -23.67
CA GLU A 148 -21.92 16.15 -24.12
C GLU A 148 -22.13 15.88 -25.64
N SER A 149 -21.19 15.24 -26.34
CA SER A 149 -21.25 15.11 -27.80
C SER A 149 -21.72 13.74 -28.29
N MET A 150 -22.97 13.34 -27.97
CA MET A 150 -23.73 12.32 -28.73
C MET A 150 -25.25 12.59 -28.70
N GLU A 151 -25.66 13.81 -29.02
CA GLU A 151 -27.03 14.07 -29.50
C GLU A 151 -26.96 14.80 -30.86
N GLU A 152 -26.71 14.06 -31.94
CA GLU A 152 -27.17 14.42 -33.31
C GLU A 152 -27.53 13.16 -34.12
#